data_AF-A0A3M1CWK0-F1
#
_entry.id   AF-A0A3M1CWK0-F1
#
_cell.length_a   1.000
_cell.length_b   1.000
_cell.length_c   1.000
_cell.angle_alpha   90.00
_cell.angle_beta   90.00
_cell.angle_gamma   90.00
#
_symmetry.space_group_name_H-M   'P 1'
#
loop_
_entity.id
_entity.type
_entity.pdbx_description
1 polymer ?
#
loop_
_entity_poly.entity_id
_entity_poly.type
_entity_poly.pdbx_seq_one_letter_code
_entity_poly.pdbx_strand_id
1 'polypeptide(L)'
;MKRIAWLVPGLALISMFGCSDKGGDSGAPGTGDGGAGGDGGSAECGVSVSSTWPTNGETDAYYRTDIEFKLSDVDPGNPSISLADAAGTAVDGSTSLSEDGKTVYFYPSAPLEPETSYTATLSYCTGDASIEFTTSSLGKPLTADIVDKAYIVDLDGARFIEPAGVADLLLGQLSNSILLGVVATSPDLQMIGALSVDGGTEQDTCTPTIDFPPADFSESPYFAIGPQTTTISAAGYDIQIDNLEISGTFAADGSYFGGGVLAGQLDARVLAPLVADLLGTDDPDTICATLVGFGVECKTCDSDGAAYCIDVLVDDLTATELSTSLVVRTDADIKNDPACAR
;
A
#
# COMPACT_ATOMS: atom_id res chain seq x y z
N MET A 1 37.66 -11.94 -8.33
CA MET A 1 38.13 -12.63 -9.56
C MET A 1 36.92 -12.85 -10.47
N LYS A 2 37.03 -12.50 -11.76
CA LYS A 2 36.05 -12.66 -12.88
C LYS A 2 34.70 -11.92 -12.70
N ARG A 3 34.36 -10.78 -13.33
CA ARG A 3 34.29 -10.33 -14.75
C ARG A 3 33.42 -11.20 -15.66
N ILE A 4 32.28 -10.65 -16.08
CA ILE A 4 31.45 -10.78 -17.32
C ILE A 4 30.33 -9.71 -17.10
N ALA A 5 30.18 -8.54 -17.73
CA ALA A 5 30.22 -8.03 -19.11
C ALA A 5 29.12 -8.62 -20.03
N TRP A 6 28.53 -7.76 -20.88
CA TRP A 6 27.56 -7.95 -21.99
C TRP A 6 26.15 -7.36 -21.69
N LEU A 7 25.45 -6.65 -22.59
CA LEU A 7 25.79 -5.81 -23.75
C LEU A 7 24.47 -5.12 -24.18
N VAL A 8 24.52 -3.83 -24.52
CA VAL A 8 23.41 -3.05 -25.10
C VAL A 8 23.34 -3.27 -26.62
N PRO A 9 22.15 -3.39 -27.22
CA PRO A 9 21.82 -2.59 -28.40
C PRO A 9 20.34 -2.13 -28.35
N GLY A 10 19.85 -1.10 -29.04
CA GLY A 10 20.38 -0.25 -30.09
C GLY A 10 19.23 0.61 -30.62
N LEU A 11 19.54 1.87 -30.92
CA LEU A 11 18.70 2.84 -31.62
C LEU A 11 18.22 2.31 -32.98
N ALA A 12 16.95 2.56 -33.33
CA ALA A 12 16.49 2.55 -34.72
C ALA A 12 15.51 3.70 -34.98
N LEU A 13 15.98 4.69 -35.74
CA LEU A 13 15.16 5.66 -36.48
C LEU A 13 14.41 4.95 -37.61
N ILE A 14 13.13 5.26 -37.81
CA ILE A 14 12.43 5.06 -39.10
C ILE A 14 11.62 6.31 -39.50
N SER A 15 12.19 6.99 -40.49
CA SER A 15 11.67 7.79 -41.61
C SER A 15 10.21 8.29 -41.67
N MET A 16 10.13 9.61 -41.91
CA MET A 16 9.12 10.32 -42.69
C MET A 16 8.77 9.64 -44.01
N PHE A 17 7.47 9.58 -44.33
CA PHE A 17 6.96 9.56 -45.70
C PHE A 17 6.12 10.80 -45.95
N GLY A 18 6.68 11.73 -46.72
CA GLY A 18 5.91 12.70 -47.47
C GLY A 18 5.64 12.15 -48.88
N CYS A 19 4.44 12.40 -49.39
CA CYS A 19 4.17 12.35 -50.83
C CYS A 19 3.29 13.55 -51.21
N SER A 20 3.82 14.31 -52.17
CA SER A 20 3.27 15.51 -52.78
C SER A 20 2.17 15.20 -53.81
N ASP A 21 1.14 16.05 -53.79
CA ASP A 21 0.65 16.90 -54.90
C ASP A 21 0.15 16.25 -56.21
N LYS A 22 -1.13 16.49 -56.54
CA LYS A 22 -1.59 16.88 -57.89
C LYS A 22 -3.05 17.38 -57.88
N GLY A 23 -3.24 18.56 -58.48
CA GLY A 23 -4.49 19.32 -58.47
C GLY A 23 -5.47 19.06 -59.62
N GLY A 24 -6.45 19.97 -59.72
CA GLY A 24 -7.03 20.43 -60.99
C GLY A 24 -8.46 19.98 -61.33
N ASP A 25 -9.44 20.70 -60.78
CA ASP A 25 -10.59 21.36 -61.43
C ASP A 25 -11.50 20.63 -62.45
N SER A 26 -12.82 20.60 -62.17
CA SER A 26 -13.92 21.08 -63.04
C SER A 26 -15.29 20.62 -62.52
N GLY A 27 -16.23 21.58 -62.38
CA GLY A 27 -17.55 21.34 -61.81
C GLY A 27 -18.64 20.94 -62.81
N ALA A 28 -19.74 20.38 -62.28
CA ALA A 28 -21.12 20.63 -62.73
C ALA A 28 -22.12 20.16 -61.62
N PRO A 29 -23.33 20.75 -61.54
CA PRO A 29 -24.19 20.68 -60.36
C PRO A 29 -25.20 19.52 -60.41
N GLY A 30 -25.47 18.90 -59.27
CA GLY A 30 -26.44 17.80 -59.16
C GLY A 30 -26.98 17.63 -57.75
N THR A 31 -28.14 18.23 -57.51
CA THR A 31 -29.28 17.75 -56.70
C THR A 31 -29.04 16.80 -55.52
N GLY A 32 -29.32 17.31 -54.32
CA GLY A 32 -30.05 16.70 -53.19
C GLY A 32 -29.86 15.21 -52.87
N ASP A 33 -29.33 14.93 -51.67
CA ASP A 33 -30.17 14.35 -50.62
C ASP A 33 -29.49 14.50 -49.24
N GLY A 34 -30.30 14.79 -48.23
CA GLY A 34 -29.87 14.95 -46.85
C GLY A 34 -29.45 13.63 -46.23
N GLY A 35 -28.17 13.31 -46.33
CA GLY A 35 -27.52 12.31 -45.50
C GLY A 35 -26.80 13.00 -44.35
N ALA A 36 -27.49 13.18 -43.22
CA ALA A 36 -26.82 13.39 -41.94
C ALA A 36 -26.14 12.06 -41.56
N GLY A 37 -25.02 11.77 -42.22
CA GLY A 37 -24.05 10.80 -41.75
C GLY A 37 -23.36 11.44 -40.55
N GLY A 38 -24.00 11.35 -39.39
CA GLY A 38 -23.29 11.44 -38.14
C GLY A 38 -22.37 10.24 -38.10
N ASP A 39 -21.14 10.41 -38.56
CA ASP A 39 -20.02 9.59 -38.13
C ASP A 39 -19.97 9.77 -36.61
N GLY A 40 -20.70 8.92 -35.90
CA GLY A 40 -20.40 8.56 -34.54
C GLY A 40 -19.06 7.88 -34.58
N GLY A 41 -17.99 8.68 -34.74
CA GLY A 41 -16.64 8.23 -34.49
C GLY A 41 -16.68 7.68 -33.08
N SER A 42 -16.60 6.35 -32.97
CA SER A 42 -16.22 5.70 -31.73
C SER A 42 -15.01 6.47 -31.27
N ALA A 43 -15.14 7.23 -30.19
CA ALA A 43 -14.02 7.97 -29.63
C ALA A 43 -12.90 6.94 -29.48
N GLU A 44 -11.81 7.11 -30.23
CA GLU A 44 -10.68 6.20 -30.11
C GLU A 44 -10.28 6.21 -28.65
N CYS A 45 -10.29 5.03 -28.02
CA CYS A 45 -9.97 5.00 -26.62
C CYS A 45 -8.47 5.27 -26.45
N GLY A 46 -8.14 6.49 -26.04
CA GLY A 46 -6.77 6.93 -25.77
C GLY A 46 -6.24 6.45 -24.42
N VAL A 47 -6.90 5.48 -23.79
CA VAL A 47 -6.57 4.96 -22.46
C VAL A 47 -5.55 3.85 -22.59
N SER A 48 -4.56 3.86 -21.70
CA SER A 48 -3.50 2.85 -21.59
C SER A 48 -3.29 2.44 -20.13
N VAL A 49 -2.74 1.25 -19.90
CA VAL A 49 -2.34 0.81 -18.56
C VAL A 49 -1.03 1.50 -18.18
N SER A 50 -1.04 2.25 -17.09
CA SER A 50 0.09 3.00 -16.55
C SER A 50 0.91 2.21 -15.52
N SER A 51 0.24 1.43 -14.67
CA SER A 51 0.86 0.53 -13.70
C SER A 51 -0.11 -0.59 -13.31
N THR A 52 0.42 -1.67 -12.75
CA THR A 52 -0.37 -2.78 -12.21
C THR A 52 0.13 -3.17 -10.83
N TRP A 53 -0.76 -3.77 -10.05
CA TRP A 53 -0.42 -4.46 -8.82
C TRP A 53 -1.15 -5.81 -8.78
N PRO A 54 -0.47 -6.93 -8.50
CA PRO A 54 0.97 -7.13 -8.57
C PRO A 54 1.59 -6.66 -9.91
N THR A 55 2.90 -6.55 -9.95
CA THR A 55 3.62 -6.22 -11.18
C THR A 55 3.68 -7.44 -12.11
N ASN A 56 3.72 -7.20 -13.42
CA ASN A 56 3.82 -8.30 -14.38
C ASN A 56 5.15 -9.06 -14.23
N GLY A 57 5.06 -10.36 -13.98
CA GLY A 57 6.19 -11.26 -13.73
C GLY A 57 6.61 -11.35 -12.26
N GLU A 58 5.87 -10.74 -11.33
CA GLU A 58 6.16 -10.82 -9.89
C GLU A 58 6.09 -12.26 -9.39
N THR A 59 7.00 -12.63 -8.47
CA THR A 59 7.17 -14.03 -8.04
C THR A 59 6.85 -14.27 -6.57
N ASP A 60 6.57 -13.21 -5.84
CA ASP A 60 6.43 -13.15 -4.40
C ASP A 60 5.21 -12.31 -3.97
N ALA A 61 4.22 -12.19 -4.84
CA ALA A 61 2.99 -11.44 -4.57
C ALA A 61 2.29 -11.94 -3.30
N TYR A 62 1.73 -11.04 -2.51
CA TYR A 62 1.00 -11.44 -1.31
C TYR A 62 -0.28 -12.22 -1.66
N TYR A 63 -0.51 -13.35 -1.01
CA TYR A 63 -1.62 -14.25 -1.35
C TYR A 63 -3.02 -13.68 -1.04
N ARG A 64 -3.12 -12.61 -0.23
CA ARG A 64 -4.37 -11.85 -0.01
C ARG A 64 -4.37 -10.49 -0.70
N THR A 65 -3.45 -10.26 -1.64
CA THR A 65 -3.41 -8.99 -2.37
C THR A 65 -4.65 -8.81 -3.25
N ASP A 66 -5.09 -7.57 -3.35
CA ASP A 66 -5.98 -7.13 -4.41
C ASP A 66 -5.19 -7.00 -5.72
N ILE A 67 -5.92 -7.03 -6.84
CA ILE A 67 -5.34 -6.79 -8.17
C ILE A 67 -5.76 -5.42 -8.66
N GLU A 68 -4.81 -4.63 -9.14
CA GLU A 68 -5.00 -3.27 -9.58
C GLU A 68 -4.48 -3.06 -11.00
N PHE A 69 -5.26 -2.37 -11.80
CA PHE A 69 -4.80 -1.78 -13.05
C PHE A 69 -5.05 -0.28 -13.01
N LYS A 70 -3.98 0.50 -12.99
CA LYS A 70 -4.06 1.96 -13.07
C LYS A 70 -4.00 2.40 -14.53
N LEU A 71 -4.99 3.15 -14.95
CA LEU A 71 -5.17 3.66 -16.30
C LEU A 71 -4.62 5.09 -16.43
N SER A 72 -4.19 5.44 -17.64
CA SER A 72 -3.70 6.80 -17.96
C SER A 72 -4.80 7.86 -17.91
N ASP A 73 -6.05 7.46 -18.14
CA ASP A 73 -7.24 8.31 -18.07
C ASP A 73 -8.49 7.44 -17.79
N VAL A 74 -9.63 8.08 -17.56
CA VAL A 74 -10.92 7.41 -17.29
C VAL A 74 -11.35 6.58 -18.51
N ASP A 75 -11.69 5.31 -18.29
CA ASP A 75 -12.21 4.43 -19.32
C ASP A 75 -13.74 4.61 -19.52
N PRO A 76 -14.22 4.96 -20.73
CA PRO A 76 -15.66 5.03 -21.03
C PRO A 76 -16.35 3.65 -21.18
N GLY A 77 -15.57 2.56 -21.26
CA GLY A 77 -16.00 1.20 -21.60
C GLY A 77 -16.40 0.31 -20.42
N ASN A 78 -16.47 0.85 -19.19
CA ASN A 78 -16.74 0.11 -17.95
C ASN A 78 -15.76 -1.06 -17.76
N PRO A 79 -14.50 -0.77 -17.42
CA PRO A 79 -13.44 -1.76 -17.35
C PRO A 79 -13.73 -2.83 -16.29
N SER A 80 -13.24 -4.05 -16.54
CA SER A 80 -13.36 -5.15 -15.59
C SER A 80 -12.10 -6.02 -15.57
N ILE A 81 -11.84 -6.63 -14.42
CA ILE A 81 -10.72 -7.55 -14.24
C ILE A 81 -11.28 -8.95 -14.02
N SER A 82 -10.65 -9.94 -14.66
CA SER A 82 -10.82 -11.36 -14.38
C SER A 82 -9.50 -11.96 -13.93
N LEU A 83 -9.56 -12.96 -13.05
CA LEU A 83 -8.39 -13.65 -12.52
C LEU A 83 -8.56 -15.16 -12.73
N ALA A 84 -7.50 -15.84 -13.18
CA ALA A 84 -7.48 -17.28 -13.34
C ALA A 84 -6.15 -17.87 -12.88
N ASP A 85 -6.17 -19.11 -12.40
CA ASP A 85 -4.96 -19.88 -12.10
C ASP A 85 -4.26 -20.38 -13.38
N ALA A 86 -3.07 -20.96 -13.23
CA ALA A 86 -2.31 -21.54 -14.34
C ALA A 86 -3.01 -22.69 -15.09
N ALA A 87 -4.06 -23.30 -14.51
CA ALA A 87 -4.88 -24.31 -15.16
C ALA A 87 -6.07 -23.70 -15.95
N GLY A 88 -6.26 -22.38 -15.87
CA GLY A 88 -7.37 -21.66 -16.47
C GLY A 88 -8.65 -21.70 -15.64
N THR A 89 -8.58 -22.12 -14.38
CA THR A 89 -9.71 -22.05 -13.44
C THR A 89 -9.91 -20.61 -13.02
N ALA A 90 -11.11 -20.07 -13.19
CA ALA A 90 -11.45 -18.73 -12.75
C ALA A 90 -11.42 -18.63 -11.21
N VAL A 91 -10.86 -17.53 -10.70
CA VAL A 91 -10.92 -17.15 -9.29
C VAL A 91 -12.12 -16.24 -9.08
N ASP A 92 -12.99 -16.59 -8.14
CA ASP A 92 -14.16 -15.79 -7.80
C ASP A 92 -13.75 -14.50 -7.07
N GLY A 93 -14.34 -13.38 -7.45
CA GLY A 93 -14.07 -12.06 -6.86
C GLY A 93 -15.00 -10.98 -7.39
N SER A 94 -14.71 -9.73 -7.03
CA SER A 94 -15.50 -8.57 -7.46
C SER A 94 -14.61 -7.45 -7.98
N THR A 95 -15.11 -6.67 -8.93
CA THR A 95 -14.40 -5.52 -9.49
C THR A 95 -15.00 -4.21 -8.97
N SER A 96 -14.15 -3.24 -8.63
CA SER A 96 -14.55 -1.85 -8.37
C SER A 96 -13.69 -0.87 -9.17
N LEU A 97 -14.08 0.40 -9.15
CA LEU A 97 -13.31 1.52 -9.70
C LEU A 97 -13.02 2.50 -8.56
N SER A 98 -11.84 3.11 -8.60
CA SER A 98 -11.52 4.27 -7.76
C SER A 98 -12.48 5.43 -8.03
N GLU A 99 -12.57 6.37 -7.08
CA GLU A 99 -13.44 7.56 -7.20
C GLU A 99 -13.07 8.43 -8.42
N ASP A 100 -11.80 8.50 -8.77
CA ASP A 100 -11.32 9.22 -9.96
C ASP A 100 -11.54 8.45 -11.27
N GLY A 101 -12.02 7.20 -11.20
CA GLY A 101 -12.28 6.32 -12.33
C GLY A 101 -11.03 5.81 -13.06
N LYS A 102 -9.84 5.96 -12.48
CA LYS A 102 -8.56 5.61 -13.13
C LYS A 102 -7.93 4.32 -12.63
N THR A 103 -8.34 3.79 -11.49
CA THR A 103 -7.83 2.51 -11.00
C THR A 103 -8.96 1.50 -10.95
N VAL A 104 -8.75 0.37 -11.61
CA VAL A 104 -9.66 -0.77 -11.61
C VAL A 104 -9.13 -1.76 -10.58
N TYR A 105 -9.95 -2.12 -9.60
CA TYR A 105 -9.61 -3.09 -8.55
C TYR A 105 -10.32 -4.41 -8.80
N PHE A 106 -9.68 -5.51 -8.42
CA PHE A 106 -10.30 -6.81 -8.25
C PHE A 106 -9.98 -7.35 -6.86
N TYR A 107 -11.02 -7.67 -6.11
CA TYR A 107 -10.96 -8.25 -4.78
C TYR A 107 -11.31 -9.74 -4.89
N PRO A 108 -10.33 -10.65 -4.76
CA PRO A 108 -10.61 -12.08 -4.63
C PRO A 108 -11.56 -12.34 -3.46
N SER A 109 -12.55 -13.21 -3.66
CA SER A 109 -13.55 -13.56 -2.63
C SER A 109 -13.01 -14.48 -1.53
N ALA A 110 -11.84 -15.08 -1.77
CA ALA A 110 -11.08 -15.90 -0.84
C ALA A 110 -9.58 -15.65 -1.08
N PRO A 111 -8.73 -15.90 -0.07
CA PRO A 111 -7.28 -15.84 -0.26
C PRO A 111 -6.82 -16.73 -1.42
N LEU A 112 -5.84 -16.24 -2.19
CA LEU A 112 -5.20 -17.01 -3.25
C LEU A 112 -4.36 -18.14 -2.64
N GLU A 113 -4.12 -19.20 -3.41
CA GLU A 113 -3.26 -20.29 -2.96
C GLU A 113 -1.79 -19.82 -2.92
N PRO A 114 -1.01 -20.18 -1.89
CA PRO A 114 0.42 -19.88 -1.83
C PRO A 114 1.21 -20.53 -2.98
N GLU A 115 2.32 -19.93 -3.39
CA GLU A 115 3.22 -20.43 -4.44
C GLU A 115 2.52 -20.83 -5.74
N THR A 116 1.46 -20.10 -6.10
CA THR A 116 0.60 -20.42 -7.24
C THR A 116 0.65 -19.28 -8.25
N SER A 117 0.78 -19.64 -9.53
CA SER A 117 0.79 -18.68 -10.63
C SER A 117 -0.63 -18.34 -11.08
N TYR A 118 -0.88 -17.05 -11.27
CA TYR A 118 -2.15 -16.49 -11.71
C TYR A 118 -1.96 -15.57 -12.91
N THR A 119 -3.01 -15.45 -13.71
CA THR A 119 -3.12 -14.49 -14.80
C THR A 119 -4.31 -13.58 -14.55
N ALA A 120 -4.05 -12.29 -14.35
CA ALA A 120 -5.09 -11.28 -14.29
C ALA A 120 -5.25 -10.63 -15.66
N THR A 121 -6.49 -10.50 -16.13
CA THR A 121 -6.83 -9.89 -17.42
C THR A 121 -7.81 -8.75 -17.21
N LEU A 122 -7.38 -7.54 -17.54
CA LEU A 122 -8.20 -6.35 -17.64
C LEU A 122 -8.83 -6.31 -19.04
N SER A 123 -10.16 -6.26 -19.10
CA SER A 123 -10.91 -5.87 -20.28
C SER A 123 -11.30 -4.39 -20.16
N TYR A 124 -10.86 -3.58 -21.12
CA TYR A 124 -11.10 -2.14 -21.15
C TYR A 124 -11.32 -1.68 -22.60
N CYS A 125 -11.64 -0.41 -22.81
CA CYS A 125 -12.00 0.12 -24.14
C CYS A 125 -10.98 -0.13 -25.29
N THR A 126 -9.69 -0.31 -24.98
CA THR A 126 -8.63 -0.56 -25.99
C THR A 126 -8.47 -2.05 -26.29
N GLY A 127 -9.13 -2.93 -25.53
CA GLY A 127 -9.03 -4.39 -25.64
C GLY A 127 -8.66 -5.02 -24.31
N ASP A 128 -7.94 -6.14 -24.36
CA ASP A 128 -7.48 -6.83 -23.16
C ASP A 128 -6.01 -6.52 -22.86
N ALA A 129 -5.69 -6.37 -21.57
CA ALA A 129 -4.32 -6.34 -21.06
C ALA A 129 -4.20 -7.40 -19.96
N SER A 130 -3.10 -8.15 -19.95
CA SER A 130 -2.90 -9.21 -18.96
C SER A 130 -1.56 -9.07 -18.26
N ILE A 131 -1.54 -9.48 -17.01
CA ILE A 131 -0.33 -9.69 -16.21
C ILE A 131 -0.31 -11.13 -15.69
N GLU A 132 0.88 -11.66 -15.52
CA GLU A 132 1.13 -12.93 -14.83
C GLU A 132 1.89 -12.64 -13.55
N PHE A 133 1.54 -13.30 -12.45
CA PHE A 133 2.27 -13.22 -11.19
C PHE A 133 2.20 -14.54 -10.45
N THR A 134 3.08 -14.75 -9.48
CA THR A 134 3.08 -15.91 -8.58
C THR A 134 3.04 -15.43 -7.15
N THR A 135 2.16 -16.04 -6.35
CA THR A 135 2.05 -15.74 -4.92
C THR A 135 3.25 -16.27 -4.14
N SER A 136 3.61 -15.60 -3.04
CA SER A 136 4.66 -16.04 -2.14
C SER A 136 4.30 -17.31 -1.36
N SER A 137 5.21 -17.76 -0.50
CA SER A 137 4.97 -18.86 0.45
C SER A 137 4.10 -18.49 1.65
N LEU A 138 3.73 -17.21 1.80
CA LEU A 138 2.83 -16.75 2.86
C LEU A 138 1.45 -17.41 2.72
N GLY A 139 0.78 -17.65 3.85
CA GLY A 139 -0.49 -18.39 3.93
C GLY A 139 -0.35 -19.88 4.21
N LYS A 140 0.87 -20.42 4.18
CA LYS A 140 1.15 -21.79 4.66
C LYS A 140 1.06 -21.89 6.18
N PRO A 141 0.59 -23.01 6.77
CA PRO A 141 0.50 -23.18 8.22
C PRO A 141 1.84 -22.96 8.95
N LEU A 142 1.78 -22.37 10.14
CA LEU A 142 2.96 -22.24 11.00
C LEU A 142 3.59 -23.59 11.33
N THR A 143 4.92 -23.62 11.26
CA THR A 143 5.80 -24.74 11.59
C THR A 143 6.76 -24.41 12.74
N ALA A 144 6.90 -23.14 13.07
CA ALA A 144 7.67 -22.64 14.19
C ALA A 144 6.77 -21.97 15.24
N ASP A 145 7.25 -21.94 16.48
CA ASP A 145 6.67 -21.10 17.52
C ASP A 145 7.09 -19.64 17.28
N ILE A 146 6.13 -18.73 17.37
CA ILE A 146 6.34 -17.30 17.18
C ILE A 146 6.32 -16.51 18.48
N VAL A 147 5.99 -17.16 19.61
CA VAL A 147 6.04 -16.51 20.94
C VAL A 147 7.46 -16.03 21.23
N ASP A 148 7.58 -14.84 21.81
CA ASP A 148 8.81 -14.12 22.12
C ASP A 148 9.64 -13.68 20.89
N LYS A 149 9.17 -13.92 19.66
CA LYS A 149 9.82 -13.37 18.47
C LYS A 149 9.56 -11.87 18.36
N ALA A 150 10.57 -11.16 17.87
CA ALA A 150 10.49 -9.75 17.51
C ALA A 150 10.82 -9.57 16.04
N TYR A 151 10.25 -8.54 15.43
CA TYR A 151 10.37 -8.23 14.03
C TYR A 151 10.66 -6.74 13.85
N ILE A 152 11.54 -6.42 12.91
CA ILE A 152 11.76 -5.04 12.45
C ILE A 152 10.96 -4.80 11.19
N VAL A 153 10.09 -3.79 11.22
CA VAL A 153 9.25 -3.41 10.08
C VAL A 153 10.08 -2.68 9.05
N ASP A 154 9.99 -3.13 7.80
CA ASP A 154 10.55 -2.45 6.64
C ASP A 154 9.49 -1.53 6.04
N LEU A 155 9.62 -0.22 6.32
CA LEU A 155 8.77 0.80 5.74
C LEU A 155 9.30 1.30 4.38
N ASP A 156 10.58 1.08 4.08
CA ASP A 156 11.19 1.52 2.81
C ASP A 156 10.67 0.67 1.64
N GLY A 157 10.42 -0.62 1.90
CA GLY A 157 9.81 -1.56 0.95
C GLY A 157 8.28 -1.47 0.87
N ALA A 158 7.63 -0.71 1.75
CA ALA A 158 6.17 -0.67 1.84
C ALA A 158 5.54 0.24 0.78
N ARG A 159 4.26 0.02 0.50
CA ARG A 159 3.49 0.80 -0.46
C ARG A 159 2.54 1.77 0.26
N PHE A 160 2.80 3.06 0.10
CA PHE A 160 1.98 4.12 0.70
C PHE A 160 0.84 4.50 -0.24
N ILE A 161 -0.36 4.01 0.06
CA ILE A 161 -1.58 4.29 -0.70
C ILE A 161 -2.15 5.65 -0.30
N GLU A 162 -2.30 5.87 1.01
CA GLU A 162 -2.74 7.14 1.56
C GLU A 162 -1.82 7.60 2.70
N PRO A 163 -1.33 8.85 2.67
CA PRO A 163 -1.35 9.75 1.53
C PRO A 163 -0.36 9.30 0.44
N ALA A 164 -0.74 9.44 -0.83
CA ALA A 164 0.18 9.11 -1.92
C ALA A 164 1.38 10.09 -1.95
N GLY A 165 2.59 9.58 -2.09
CA GLY A 165 3.79 10.39 -2.32
C GLY A 165 4.38 11.08 -1.08
N VAL A 166 3.90 10.78 0.13
CA VAL A 166 4.52 11.27 1.38
C VAL A 166 5.52 10.31 2.00
N ALA A 167 5.71 9.12 1.41
CA ALA A 167 6.64 8.10 1.91
C ALA A 167 8.02 8.70 2.21
N ASP A 168 8.66 9.34 1.22
CA ASP A 168 9.99 9.95 1.38
C ASP A 168 10.05 11.00 2.51
N LEU A 169 8.96 11.74 2.72
CA LEU A 169 8.89 12.76 3.78
C LEU A 169 8.77 12.11 5.16
N LEU A 170 7.90 11.12 5.29
CA LEU A 170 7.67 10.41 6.56
C LEU A 170 8.93 9.60 6.92
N LEU A 171 9.45 8.82 5.99
CA LEU A 171 10.61 7.96 6.17
C LEU A 171 11.89 8.76 6.42
N GLY A 172 12.05 9.91 5.75
CA GLY A 172 13.21 10.78 5.93
C GLY A 172 13.33 11.38 7.34
N GLN A 173 12.27 11.39 8.13
CA GLN A 173 12.26 11.89 9.51
C GLN A 173 12.32 10.78 10.57
N LEU A 174 12.08 9.53 10.18
CA LEU A 174 12.12 8.40 11.10
C LEU A 174 13.56 7.89 11.24
N SER A 175 14.26 8.34 12.27
CA SER A 175 15.58 7.80 12.66
C SER A 175 15.48 6.45 13.35
N ASN A 176 14.33 6.12 13.91
CA ASN A 176 14.05 4.90 14.65
C ASN A 176 13.27 3.93 13.77
N SER A 177 13.60 2.65 13.89
CA SER A 177 12.84 1.58 13.26
C SER A 177 11.66 1.20 14.15
N ILE A 178 10.55 0.81 13.51
CA ILE A 178 9.39 0.25 14.20
C ILE A 178 9.66 -1.23 14.44
N LEU A 179 9.52 -1.65 15.69
CA LEU A 179 9.69 -3.03 16.13
C LEU A 179 8.34 -3.59 16.57
N LEU A 180 8.06 -4.84 16.23
CA LEU A 180 6.87 -5.57 16.66
C LEU A 180 7.29 -6.85 17.38
N GLY A 181 6.70 -7.13 18.53
CA GLY A 181 6.98 -8.31 19.34
C GLY A 181 5.71 -9.13 19.55
N VAL A 182 5.85 -10.46 19.52
CA VAL A 182 4.77 -11.40 19.87
C VAL A 182 4.95 -11.85 21.32
N VAL A 183 3.98 -11.54 22.18
CA VAL A 183 4.05 -11.83 23.62
C VAL A 183 3.36 -13.16 23.95
N ALA A 184 2.22 -13.43 23.30
CA ALA A 184 1.45 -14.65 23.52
C ALA A 184 0.60 -14.96 22.29
N THR A 185 0.23 -16.23 22.12
CA THR A 185 -0.66 -16.71 21.04
C THR A 185 -1.94 -17.36 21.59
N SER A 186 -2.13 -17.36 22.90
CA SER A 186 -3.30 -17.96 23.56
C SER A 186 -3.65 -17.23 24.87
N PRO A 187 -4.94 -16.93 25.14
CA PRO A 187 -6.12 -17.26 24.32
C PRO A 187 -6.20 -16.49 22.99
N ASP A 188 -5.57 -15.32 22.93
CA ASP A 188 -5.51 -14.45 21.76
C ASP A 188 -4.04 -14.14 21.42
N LEU A 189 -3.79 -13.67 20.19
CA LEU A 189 -2.47 -13.19 19.80
C LEU A 189 -2.24 -11.80 20.43
N GLN A 190 -1.33 -11.73 21.40
CA GLN A 190 -0.91 -10.49 22.03
C GLN A 190 0.37 -9.98 21.39
N MET A 191 0.34 -8.74 20.91
CA MET A 191 1.48 -8.08 20.28
C MET A 191 1.83 -6.78 20.99
N ILE A 192 3.10 -6.41 20.93
CA ILE A 192 3.59 -5.11 21.41
C ILE A 192 4.39 -4.42 20.32
N GLY A 193 4.36 -3.10 20.32
CA GLY A 193 5.22 -2.25 19.50
C GLY A 193 6.34 -1.64 20.34
N ALA A 194 7.47 -1.36 19.70
CA ALA A 194 8.52 -0.54 20.29
C ALA A 194 9.26 0.24 19.20
N LEU A 195 10.00 1.26 19.61
CA LEU A 195 10.96 1.94 18.75
C LEU A 195 12.36 1.38 19.00
N SER A 196 13.18 1.34 17.95
CA SER A 196 14.60 1.08 18.12
C SER A 196 15.35 2.31 18.65
N VAL A 197 16.58 2.14 19.13
CA VAL A 197 17.51 3.25 19.32
C VAL A 197 17.85 3.90 17.97
N ASP A 198 18.12 5.21 17.96
CA ASP A 198 18.39 5.98 16.73
C ASP A 198 19.42 5.28 15.81
N GLY A 199 19.00 4.98 14.58
CA GLY A 199 19.83 4.33 13.55
C GLY A 199 20.22 2.88 13.84
N GLY A 200 19.61 2.24 14.84
CA GLY A 200 19.85 0.86 15.23
C GLY A 200 18.63 -0.04 15.08
N THR A 201 18.81 -1.33 15.38
CA THR A 201 17.75 -2.36 15.39
C THR A 201 17.43 -2.87 16.79
N GLU A 202 18.14 -2.38 17.80
CA GLU A 202 17.92 -2.72 19.20
C GLU A 202 16.81 -1.84 19.76
N GLN A 203 15.91 -2.42 20.57
CA GLN A 203 14.85 -1.67 21.23
C GLN A 203 15.40 -0.51 22.08
N ASP A 204 14.83 0.68 21.95
CA ASP A 204 15.04 1.76 22.91
C ASP A 204 14.27 1.47 24.20
N THR A 205 14.98 0.89 25.17
CA THR A 205 14.40 0.55 26.47
C THR A 205 14.00 1.77 27.31
N CYS A 206 14.38 2.99 26.91
CA CYS A 206 13.99 4.23 27.59
C CYS A 206 12.71 4.86 27.02
N THR A 207 12.07 4.20 26.08
CA THR A 207 10.76 4.56 25.52
C THR A 207 9.74 3.47 25.89
N PRO A 208 8.50 3.83 26.30
CA PRO A 208 7.50 2.84 26.66
C PRO A 208 7.14 1.97 25.47
N THR A 209 6.86 0.69 25.72
CA THR A 209 6.31 -0.21 24.70
C THR A 209 4.84 0.12 24.46
N ILE A 210 4.44 0.00 23.20
CA ILE A 210 3.05 0.15 22.77
C ILE A 210 2.36 -1.20 22.99
N ASP A 211 1.29 -1.21 23.78
CA ASP A 211 0.47 -2.42 23.93
C ASP A 211 -0.64 -2.39 22.89
N PHE A 212 -0.61 -3.33 21.95
CA PHE A 212 -1.68 -3.41 20.96
C PHE A 212 -2.87 -4.17 21.56
N PRO A 213 -4.11 -3.84 21.13
CA PRO A 213 -5.24 -4.69 21.43
C PRO A 213 -5.02 -6.12 20.92
N PRO A 214 -5.69 -7.13 21.51
CA PRO A 214 -5.57 -8.51 21.06
C PRO A 214 -5.89 -8.64 19.57
N ALA A 215 -5.03 -9.36 18.85
CA ALA A 215 -5.21 -9.65 17.43
C ALA A 215 -6.08 -10.90 17.24
N ASP A 216 -6.98 -10.85 16.26
CA ASP A 216 -7.61 -12.04 15.70
C ASP A 216 -6.52 -12.88 15.02
N PHE A 217 -6.44 -14.15 15.42
CA PHE A 217 -5.50 -15.12 14.90
C PHE A 217 -6.19 -16.44 14.50
N SER A 218 -7.50 -16.38 14.23
CA SER A 218 -8.32 -17.53 13.86
C SER A 218 -7.96 -18.11 12.48
N GLU A 219 -7.43 -17.29 11.58
CA GLU A 219 -6.93 -17.69 10.24
C GLU A 219 -5.39 -17.82 10.20
N SER A 220 -4.78 -18.25 11.31
CA SER A 220 -3.33 -18.45 11.43
C SER A 220 -2.72 -19.13 10.18
N PRO A 221 -1.62 -18.59 9.60
CA PRO A 221 -0.72 -17.56 10.16
C PRO A 221 -1.14 -16.09 9.96
N TYR A 222 -2.30 -15.81 9.38
CA TYR A 222 -2.80 -14.43 9.25
C TYR A 222 -3.24 -13.88 10.60
N PHE A 223 -2.90 -12.62 10.87
CA PHE A 223 -3.38 -11.87 12.03
C PHE A 223 -4.01 -10.54 11.63
N ALA A 224 -4.95 -10.07 12.43
CA ALA A 224 -5.57 -8.76 12.26
C ALA A 224 -5.91 -8.11 13.61
N ILE A 225 -5.69 -6.81 13.72
CA ILE A 225 -6.03 -5.95 14.86
C ILE A 225 -6.95 -4.87 14.31
N GLY A 226 -8.10 -4.66 14.96
CA GLY A 226 -9.07 -3.65 14.55
C GLY A 226 -10.08 -4.14 13.50
N PRO A 227 -10.85 -3.23 12.88
CA PRO A 227 -10.78 -1.78 13.05
C PRO A 227 -11.24 -1.34 14.46
N GLN A 228 -10.45 -0.48 15.11
CA GLN A 228 -10.82 0.10 16.41
C GLN A 228 -10.06 1.41 16.70
N THR A 229 -10.63 2.29 17.51
CA THR A 229 -9.89 3.43 18.04
C THR A 229 -8.91 2.95 19.10
N THR A 230 -7.65 3.38 19.01
CA THR A 230 -6.63 3.16 20.02
C THR A 230 -5.92 4.45 20.41
N THR A 231 -5.21 4.43 21.53
CA THR A 231 -4.33 5.52 21.95
C THR A 231 -2.92 4.96 22.10
N ILE A 232 -1.98 5.57 21.39
CA ILE A 232 -0.55 5.24 21.46
C ILE A 232 0.15 6.36 22.20
N SER A 233 0.82 6.03 23.31
CA SER A 233 1.67 6.98 24.02
C SER A 233 3.08 6.95 23.43
N ALA A 234 3.50 8.03 22.77
CA ALA A 234 4.82 8.16 22.16
C ALA A 234 5.42 9.54 22.48
N ALA A 235 6.71 9.57 22.85
CA ALA A 235 7.41 10.80 23.23
C ALA A 235 6.71 11.64 24.33
N GLY A 236 5.91 11.01 25.19
CA GLY A 236 5.15 11.68 26.25
C GLY A 236 3.83 12.30 25.80
N TYR A 237 3.39 12.04 24.57
CA TYR A 237 2.10 12.45 24.03
C TYR A 237 1.21 11.24 23.76
N ASP A 238 -0.09 11.39 24.01
CA ASP A 238 -1.11 10.40 23.69
C ASP A 238 -1.68 10.70 22.30
N ILE A 239 -1.39 9.82 21.35
CA ILE A 239 -1.86 9.90 19.97
C ILE A 239 -3.07 8.99 19.83
N GLN A 240 -4.24 9.57 19.62
CA GLN A 240 -5.42 8.79 19.25
C GLN A 240 -5.36 8.46 17.75
N ILE A 241 -5.53 7.18 17.44
CA ILE A 241 -5.67 6.69 16.07
C ILE A 241 -7.07 6.11 15.94
N ASP A 242 -7.89 6.74 15.13
CA ASP A 242 -9.25 6.28 14.86
C ASP A 242 -9.23 5.21 13.76
N ASN A 243 -10.11 4.21 13.88
CA ASN A 243 -10.19 3.07 12.95
C ASN A 243 -8.83 2.42 12.65
N LEU A 244 -7.97 2.27 13.66
CA LEU A 244 -6.69 1.58 13.51
C LEU A 244 -6.96 0.15 13.03
N GLU A 245 -6.32 -0.20 11.92
CA GLU A 245 -6.24 -1.54 11.38
C GLU A 245 -4.76 -1.91 11.21
N ILE A 246 -4.38 -3.05 11.79
CA ILE A 246 -3.05 -3.64 11.56
C ILE A 246 -3.27 -5.09 11.18
N SER A 247 -2.71 -5.53 10.07
CA SER A 247 -2.77 -6.94 9.69
C SER A 247 -1.46 -7.40 9.09
N GLY A 248 -1.33 -8.71 8.90
CA GLY A 248 -0.19 -9.32 8.22
C GLY A 248 -0.23 -10.83 8.31
N THR A 249 0.72 -11.48 7.64
CA THR A 249 0.85 -12.95 7.69
C THR A 249 2.27 -13.37 8.04
N PHE A 250 2.42 -14.13 9.11
CA PHE A 250 3.70 -14.74 9.45
C PHE A 250 4.10 -15.79 8.40
N ALA A 251 5.38 -15.81 8.04
CA ALA A 251 5.94 -16.92 7.30
C ALA A 251 5.80 -18.22 8.09
N ALA A 252 5.71 -19.36 7.39
CA ALA A 252 5.52 -20.66 8.04
C ALA A 252 6.63 -20.99 9.06
N ASP A 253 7.85 -20.51 8.86
CA ASP A 253 8.96 -20.70 9.80
C ASP A 253 9.10 -19.55 10.83
N GLY A 254 8.22 -18.55 10.76
CA GLY A 254 8.22 -17.35 11.58
C GLY A 254 9.44 -16.45 11.39
N SER A 255 10.18 -16.59 10.29
CA SER A 255 11.40 -15.78 10.05
C SER A 255 11.12 -14.35 9.58
N TYR A 256 9.91 -14.10 9.11
CA TYR A 256 9.41 -12.80 8.72
C TYR A 256 7.88 -12.80 8.76
N PHE A 257 7.26 -11.64 8.62
CA PHE A 257 5.87 -11.54 8.17
C PHE A 257 5.80 -10.59 6.98
N GLY A 258 4.79 -10.75 6.14
CA GLY A 258 4.58 -9.91 4.96
C GLY A 258 3.11 -9.70 4.62
N GLY A 259 2.86 -8.89 3.59
CA GLY A 259 1.52 -8.44 3.24
C GLY A 259 0.86 -7.65 4.36
N GLY A 260 1.67 -6.96 5.17
CA GLY A 260 1.19 -6.21 6.30
C GLY A 260 0.44 -4.97 5.85
N VAL A 261 -0.61 -4.63 6.58
CA VAL A 261 -1.36 -3.39 6.40
C VAL A 261 -1.29 -2.60 7.69
N LEU A 262 -1.06 -1.30 7.55
CA LEU A 262 -1.22 -0.31 8.61
C LEU A 262 -2.16 0.75 8.08
N ALA A 263 -3.37 0.81 8.64
CA ALA A 263 -4.35 1.81 8.29
C ALA A 263 -4.95 2.48 9.51
N GLY A 264 -5.44 3.71 9.34
CA GLY A 264 -6.13 4.44 10.38
C GLY A 264 -6.23 5.92 10.06
N GLN A 265 -6.94 6.65 10.90
CA GLN A 265 -7.16 8.07 10.75
C GLN A 265 -6.48 8.83 11.89
N LEU A 266 -5.71 9.85 11.53
CA LEU A 266 -4.98 10.71 12.46
C LEU A 266 -5.55 12.12 12.43
N ASP A 267 -5.82 12.67 13.61
CA ASP A 267 -6.30 14.04 13.77
C ASP A 267 -5.12 15.03 13.89
N ALA A 268 -5.03 15.98 12.96
CA ALA A 268 -4.00 17.02 12.97
C ALA A 268 -3.96 17.83 14.28
N ARG A 269 -5.09 17.95 15.00
CA ARG A 269 -5.17 18.63 16.30
C ARG A 269 -4.42 17.87 17.39
N VAL A 270 -4.42 16.54 17.31
CA VAL A 270 -3.68 15.66 18.23
C VAL A 270 -2.21 15.58 17.85
N LEU A 271 -1.91 15.61 16.54
CA LEU A 271 -0.54 15.61 16.03
C LEU A 271 0.18 16.95 16.20
N ALA A 272 -0.55 18.07 16.28
CA ALA A 272 -0.01 19.42 16.38
C ALA A 272 1.20 19.58 17.31
N PRO A 273 1.18 19.15 18.59
CA PRO A 273 2.33 19.28 19.47
C PRO A 273 3.53 18.43 19.05
N LEU A 274 3.33 17.33 18.32
CA LEU A 274 4.40 16.45 17.85
C LEU A 274 5.10 17.01 16.61
N VAL A 275 4.34 17.66 15.74
CA VAL A 275 4.86 18.22 14.49
C VAL A 275 5.19 19.71 14.58
N ALA A 276 4.96 20.33 15.74
CA ALA A 276 5.18 21.77 15.95
C ALA A 276 6.60 22.20 15.61
N ASP A 277 7.61 21.45 16.08
CA ASP A 277 9.01 21.74 15.79
C ASP A 277 9.37 21.47 14.33
N LEU A 278 8.73 20.48 13.71
CA LEU A 278 8.99 20.08 12.31
C LEU A 278 8.39 21.09 11.31
N LEU A 279 7.15 21.51 11.55
CA LEU A 279 6.40 22.40 10.66
C LEU A 279 6.50 23.87 11.05
N GLY A 280 7.08 24.16 12.22
CA GLY A 280 7.17 25.50 12.79
C GLY A 280 5.81 26.08 13.21
N THR A 281 4.81 25.22 13.44
CA THR A 281 3.44 25.59 13.76
C THR A 281 2.72 24.49 14.53
N ASP A 282 2.00 24.86 15.58
CA ASP A 282 1.06 24.01 16.33
C ASP A 282 -0.41 24.27 15.94
N ASP A 283 -0.64 25.15 14.96
CA ASP A 283 -1.97 25.45 14.43
C ASP A 283 -2.46 24.36 13.46
N PRO A 284 -3.55 23.62 13.78
CA PRO A 284 -4.08 22.55 12.95
C PRO A 284 -4.48 23.00 11.53
N ASP A 285 -4.99 24.23 11.38
CA ASP A 285 -5.33 24.78 10.06
C ASP A 285 -4.08 24.93 9.18
N THR A 286 -2.99 25.40 9.78
CA THR A 286 -1.70 25.56 9.09
C THR A 286 -1.07 24.20 8.77
N ILE A 287 -1.23 23.20 9.64
CA ILE A 287 -0.78 21.82 9.39
C ILE A 287 -1.50 21.26 8.15
N CYS A 288 -2.83 21.31 8.13
CA CYS A 288 -3.63 20.86 6.99
C CYS A 288 -3.27 21.63 5.71
N ALA A 289 -3.10 22.95 5.78
CA ALA A 289 -2.69 23.75 4.63
C ALA A 289 -1.28 23.39 4.11
N THR A 290 -0.37 23.01 5.01
CA THR A 290 0.99 22.58 4.64
C THR A 290 0.95 21.23 3.92
N LEU A 291 0.11 20.30 4.41
CA LEU A 291 -0.09 18.97 3.85
C LEU A 291 -0.66 19.00 2.43
N VAL A 292 -1.48 19.99 2.08
CA VAL A 292 -1.96 20.20 0.70
C VAL A 292 -0.79 20.41 -0.27
N GLY A 293 0.30 21.04 0.17
CA GLY A 293 1.53 21.19 -0.62
C GLY A 293 2.19 19.85 -1.01
N PHE A 294 1.89 18.79 -0.27
CA PHE A 294 2.32 17.42 -0.50
C PHE A 294 1.23 16.54 -1.14
N GLY A 295 0.11 17.14 -1.57
CA GLY A 295 -1.02 16.42 -2.17
C GLY A 295 -1.92 15.72 -1.16
N VAL A 296 -1.80 16.06 0.12
CA VAL A 296 -2.60 15.48 1.21
C VAL A 296 -3.65 16.49 1.66
N GLU A 297 -4.92 16.15 1.49
CA GLU A 297 -6.03 16.97 1.93
C GLU A 297 -6.60 16.43 3.25
N CYS A 298 -6.72 17.29 4.26
CA CYS A 298 -7.45 16.93 5.47
C CYS A 298 -8.92 16.69 5.13
N LYS A 299 -9.43 15.54 5.57
CA LYS A 299 -10.81 15.11 5.43
C LYS A 299 -11.57 15.31 6.75
N THR A 300 -12.87 15.09 6.68
CA THR A 300 -13.75 15.07 7.84
C THR A 300 -13.38 13.91 8.77
N CYS A 301 -13.14 14.20 10.04
CA CYS A 301 -12.89 13.23 11.08
C CYS A 301 -14.13 12.39 11.39
N ASP A 302 -13.96 11.08 11.51
CA ASP A 302 -15.04 10.17 11.92
C ASP A 302 -15.45 10.37 13.37
N SER A 303 -14.52 10.84 14.21
CA SER A 303 -14.74 11.04 15.64
C SER A 303 -15.63 12.23 15.97
N ASP A 304 -15.57 13.34 15.23
CA ASP A 304 -16.33 14.56 15.54
C ASP A 304 -16.86 15.37 14.34
N GLY A 305 -16.59 14.94 13.11
CA GLY A 305 -17.04 15.61 11.90
C GLY A 305 -16.28 16.89 11.52
N ALA A 306 -15.15 17.19 12.16
CA ALA A 306 -14.31 18.34 11.80
C ALA A 306 -13.29 18.00 10.70
N ALA A 307 -12.93 18.94 9.83
CA ALA A 307 -12.05 18.69 8.68
C ALA A 307 -10.55 18.74 9.00
N TYR A 308 -10.10 17.91 9.95
CA TYR A 308 -8.70 17.88 10.43
C TYR A 308 -8.05 16.50 10.34
N CYS A 309 -8.73 15.52 9.75
CA CYS A 309 -8.26 14.15 9.76
C CYS A 309 -7.53 13.77 8.48
N ILE A 310 -6.54 12.91 8.64
CA ILE A 310 -5.71 12.39 7.56
C ILE A 310 -5.82 10.87 7.64
N ASP A 311 -6.24 10.25 6.54
CA ASP A 311 -6.22 8.81 6.42
C ASP A 311 -4.79 8.36 6.09
N VAL A 312 -4.35 7.34 6.80
CA VAL A 312 -3.11 6.63 6.55
C VAL A 312 -3.50 5.23 6.09
N LEU A 313 -2.95 4.81 4.96
CA LEU A 313 -3.03 3.45 4.45
C LEU A 313 -1.69 3.09 3.83
N VAL A 314 -0.99 2.20 4.51
CA VAL A 314 0.25 1.59 4.04
C VAL A 314 -0.01 0.10 3.93
N ASP A 315 0.31 -0.47 2.77
CA ASP A 315 0.20 -1.90 2.53
C ASP A 315 1.50 -2.49 1.99
N ASP A 316 1.47 -3.80 1.77
CA ASP A 316 2.62 -4.61 1.42
C ASP A 316 3.80 -4.45 2.40
N LEU A 317 3.49 -4.16 3.67
CA LEU A 317 4.50 -4.07 4.72
C LEU A 317 5.15 -5.44 4.92
N THR A 318 6.47 -5.44 5.04
CA THR A 318 7.22 -6.62 5.44
C THR A 318 7.96 -6.36 6.75
N ALA A 319 8.25 -7.41 7.49
CA ALA A 319 9.08 -7.30 8.68
C ALA A 319 9.91 -8.55 8.87
N THR A 320 11.18 -8.38 9.22
CA THR A 320 12.14 -9.49 9.38
C THR A 320 12.36 -9.80 10.86
N GLU A 321 12.48 -11.08 11.20
CA GLU A 321 12.77 -11.53 12.58
C GLU A 321 14.11 -10.95 13.07
N LEU A 322 14.10 -10.47 14.31
CA LEU A 322 15.26 -10.07 15.08
C LEU A 322 15.78 -11.24 15.92
N SER A 323 17.08 -11.24 16.19
CA SER A 323 17.70 -12.25 17.08
C SER A 323 17.38 -12.07 18.56
N THR A 324 16.74 -10.96 18.93
CA THR A 324 16.44 -10.58 20.32
C THR A 324 14.96 -10.29 20.46
N SER A 325 14.36 -10.79 21.54
CA SER A 325 12.97 -10.47 21.89
C SER A 325 12.84 -9.02 22.38
N LEU A 326 11.63 -8.48 22.29
CA LEU A 326 11.30 -7.19 22.90
C LEU A 326 11.01 -7.37 24.40
N VAL A 327 11.36 -6.36 25.18
CA VAL A 327 11.07 -6.29 26.61
C VAL A 327 9.97 -5.26 26.83
N VAL A 328 8.88 -5.64 27.50
CA VAL A 328 7.82 -4.71 27.89
C VAL A 328 8.39 -3.61 28.80
N ARG A 329 8.11 -2.35 28.47
CA ARG A 329 8.55 -1.18 29.24
C ARG A 329 7.35 -0.28 29.51
N THR A 330 6.99 -0.12 30.78
CA THR A 330 6.00 0.88 31.21
C THR A 330 6.66 2.20 31.58
N ASP A 331 5.90 3.29 31.63
CA ASP A 331 6.39 4.58 32.15
C ASP A 331 6.96 4.45 33.58
N ALA A 332 6.36 3.59 34.39
CA ALA A 332 6.84 3.32 35.75
C ALA A 332 8.20 2.61 35.74
N ASP A 333 8.42 1.67 34.82
CA ASP A 333 9.70 0.98 34.68
C ASP A 333 10.78 1.97 34.25
N ILE A 334 10.50 2.80 33.24
CA ILE A 334 11.43 3.80 32.71
C ILE A 334 11.79 4.84 33.77
N LYS A 335 10.80 5.36 34.50
CA LYS A 335 11.03 6.32 35.59
C LYS A 335 11.92 5.77 36.70
N ASN A 336 11.86 4.46 36.94
CA ASN A 336 12.64 3.80 37.98
C ASN A 336 14.00 3.27 37.47
N ASP A 337 14.26 3.33 36.17
CA ASP A 337 15.50 2.87 35.54
C ASP A 337 16.55 4.01 35.52
N PRO A 338 17.65 3.91 36.30
CA PRO A 338 18.67 4.94 36.33
C PRO A 338 19.38 5.14 34.99
N ALA A 339 19.34 4.17 34.07
CA ALA A 339 19.92 4.31 32.73
C ALA A 339 19.09 5.25 31.83
N CYS A 340 17.81 5.45 32.16
CA CYS A 340 16.89 6.30 31.40
C CYS A 340 16.69 7.70 31.99
N ALA A 341 17.39 8.02 33.08
CA ALA A 341 17.39 9.37 33.65
C ALA A 341 18.15 10.34 32.72
N ARG A 342 17.43 10.96 31.77
CA ARG A 342 17.91 12.10 30.97
C ARG A 342 17.35 13.42 31.51
#